data_AF-F9FWB6-F1
#
_entry.id   AF-F9FWB6-F1
#
_cell.length_a   1.000
_cell.length_b   1.000
_cell.length_c   1.000
_cell.angle_alpha   90.00
_cell.angle_beta   90.00
_cell.angle_gamma   90.00
#
_symmetry.space_group_name_H-M   'P 1'
#
loop_
_entity.id
_entity.type
_entity.pdbx_description
1 polymer ?
#
loop_
_entity_poly.entity_id
_entity_poly.type
_entity_poly.pdbx_seq_one_letter_code
_entity_poly.pdbx_strand_id
1 'polypeptide(L)'
;MVDVSHDGRSVNLLKIDSSGSAHDISYDAWNYLVSGRPASEDPQKGGGIVMNYEYVHASKCQDLLEDGKPPLSAANSMNDLAGCLGEPQSWVASNFVLYNINDPVCKYGVNEKCHLNLAISNHAECPSGLGSTSKLNLNVKNIIYGSGKSVTAP
;
A
#
# COMPACT_ATOMS: atom_id res chain seq x y z
N MET A 1 10.78 3.08 2.66
CA MET A 1 9.73 3.91 2.03
C MET A 1 10.35 4.68 0.89
N VAL A 2 9.56 5.37 0.09
CA VAL A 2 10.10 6.20 -1.00
C VAL A 2 9.56 7.62 -0.93
N ASP A 3 10.42 8.62 -1.13
CA ASP A 3 9.99 9.95 -1.55
C ASP A 3 10.02 9.95 -3.08
N VAL A 4 8.92 10.41 -3.70
CA VAL A 4 8.82 10.57 -5.15
C VAL A 4 8.62 12.04 -5.44
N SER A 5 9.40 12.59 -6.37
CA SER A 5 9.39 14.02 -6.67
C SER A 5 9.35 14.33 -8.17
N HIS A 6 8.67 15.43 -8.48
CA HIS A 6 8.50 15.97 -9.83
C HIS A 6 8.27 17.49 -9.77
N ASP A 7 8.98 18.27 -10.61
CA ASP A 7 8.83 19.72 -10.71
C ASP A 7 8.79 20.48 -9.37
N GLY A 8 9.69 20.10 -8.45
CA GLY A 8 9.83 20.72 -7.12
C GLY A 8 8.79 20.30 -6.09
N ARG A 9 7.91 19.34 -6.41
CA ARG A 9 6.91 18.75 -5.51
C ARG A 9 7.35 17.36 -5.12
N SER A 10 6.99 16.90 -3.92
CA SER A 10 7.25 15.53 -3.50
C SER A 10 6.13 14.94 -2.64
N VAL A 11 6.06 13.60 -2.61
CA VAL A 11 5.16 12.83 -1.76
C VAL A 11 5.90 11.61 -1.21
N ASN A 12 5.59 11.24 0.04
CA ASN A 12 6.12 10.05 0.68
C ASN A 12 5.14 8.89 0.49
N LEU A 13 5.62 7.75 -0.04
CA LEU A 13 4.80 6.60 -0.38
C LEU A 13 5.32 5.30 0.27
N LEU A 14 4.39 4.40 0.56
CA LEU A 14 4.72 3.01 0.88
C LEU A 14 5.00 2.25 -0.43
N LYS A 15 6.17 1.62 -0.52
CA LYS A 15 6.49 0.69 -1.61
C LYS A 15 5.97 -0.70 -1.22
N ILE A 16 4.79 -1.05 -1.72
CA ILE A 16 4.03 -2.26 -1.31
C ILE A 16 3.76 -3.25 -2.44
N ASP A 17 4.21 -2.94 -3.66
CA ASP A 17 4.07 -3.79 -4.84
C ASP A 17 5.35 -3.71 -5.69
N SER A 18 5.47 -4.63 -6.64
CA SER A 18 6.54 -4.67 -7.62
C SER A 18 5.98 -4.47 -9.02
N SER A 19 6.54 -3.52 -9.77
CA SER A 19 6.17 -3.27 -11.15
C SER A 19 7.33 -3.65 -12.08
N GLY A 20 7.03 -4.26 -13.23
CA GLY A 20 8.04 -4.82 -14.13
C GLY A 20 8.69 -3.82 -15.10
N SER A 21 8.11 -2.64 -15.32
CA SER A 21 8.65 -1.64 -16.24
C SER A 21 8.44 -0.21 -15.74
N ALA A 22 7.22 0.32 -15.84
CA ALA A 22 6.83 1.56 -15.18
C ALA A 22 6.49 1.26 -13.71
N HIS A 23 6.80 2.20 -12.81
CA HIS A 23 6.38 2.13 -11.42
C HIS A 23 5.01 2.79 -11.27
N ASP A 24 4.08 2.07 -10.66
CA ASP A 24 2.73 2.56 -10.42
C ASP A 24 2.60 3.15 -9.01
N ILE A 25 1.93 4.29 -8.91
CA ILE A 25 1.55 4.95 -7.66
C ILE A 25 0.07 5.31 -7.72
N SER A 26 -0.53 5.71 -6.60
CA SER A 26 -1.94 6.10 -6.60
C SER A 26 -2.19 7.27 -7.56
N TYR A 27 -3.35 7.27 -8.22
CA TYR A 27 -3.72 8.33 -9.15
C TYR A 27 -3.68 9.72 -8.50
N ASP A 28 -4.08 9.82 -7.23
CA ASP A 28 -4.06 11.08 -6.49
C ASP A 28 -2.63 11.59 -6.24
N ALA A 29 -1.71 10.70 -5.86
CA ALA A 29 -0.30 11.05 -5.68
C ALA A 29 0.35 11.49 -7.01
N TRP A 30 0.10 10.74 -8.10
CA TRP A 30 0.57 11.11 -9.43
C TRP A 30 0.01 12.47 -9.87
N ASN A 31 -1.29 12.71 -9.65
CA ASN A 31 -1.93 13.96 -10.03
C ASN A 31 -1.33 15.16 -9.29
N TYR A 32 -1.13 15.03 -7.98
CA TYR A 32 -0.49 16.05 -7.16
C TYR A 32 0.92 16.36 -7.64
N LEU A 33 1.73 15.34 -7.95
CA LEU A 33 3.09 15.56 -8.46
C LEU A 33 3.10 16.33 -9.78
N VAL A 34 2.14 16.05 -10.66
CA VAL A 34 2.03 16.68 -11.99
C VAL A 34 1.45 18.10 -11.92
N SER A 35 0.36 18.33 -11.20
CA SER A 35 -0.40 19.60 -11.22
C SER A 35 -0.27 20.44 -9.95
N GLY A 36 0.19 19.86 -8.85
CA GLY A 36 0.14 20.47 -7.52
C GLY A 36 -1.25 20.43 -6.87
N ARG A 37 -2.22 19.72 -7.47
CA ARG A 37 -3.59 19.59 -6.98
C ARG A 37 -3.96 18.11 -6.80
N PRO A 38 -4.79 17.75 -5.80
CA PRO A 38 -5.31 16.39 -5.71
C PRO A 38 -6.21 16.08 -6.91
N ALA A 39 -6.27 14.80 -7.29
CA ALA A 39 -7.09 14.33 -8.40
C ALA A 39 -8.59 14.59 -8.18
N SER A 40 -9.03 14.67 -6.91
CA SER A 40 -10.42 15.01 -6.58
C SER A 40 -10.80 16.46 -6.91
N GLU A 41 -9.83 17.36 -7.02
CA GLU A 41 -10.07 18.79 -7.30
C GLU A 41 -9.78 19.14 -8.77
N ASP A 42 -8.62 18.76 -9.29
CA ASP A 42 -8.18 19.10 -10.64
C ASP A 42 -7.60 17.87 -11.35
N PRO A 43 -8.47 16.96 -11.82
CA PRO A 43 -8.08 15.67 -12.38
C PRO A 43 -7.40 15.83 -13.73
N GLN A 44 -6.10 15.54 -13.77
CA GLN A 44 -5.30 15.46 -14.98
C GLN A 44 -5.44 14.09 -15.64
N LYS A 45 -5.27 14.07 -16.96
CA LYS A 45 -5.17 12.85 -17.77
C LYS A 45 -3.78 12.78 -18.38
N GLY A 46 -3.22 11.59 -18.44
CA GLY A 46 -1.86 11.32 -18.88
C GLY A 46 -1.41 9.90 -18.57
N GLY A 47 -0.17 9.59 -18.91
CA GLY A 47 0.46 8.29 -18.66
C GLY A 47 1.78 8.44 -17.90
N GLY A 48 2.73 7.54 -18.19
CA GLY A 48 4.05 7.55 -17.56
C GLY A 48 4.78 8.88 -17.75
N ILE A 49 5.28 9.43 -16.66
CA ILE A 49 6.10 10.64 -16.62
C ILE A 49 7.37 10.30 -15.83
N VAL A 50 8.50 10.85 -16.24
CA VAL A 50 9.77 10.67 -15.54
C VAL A 50 9.75 11.48 -14.25
N MET A 51 9.96 10.79 -13.13
CA MET A 51 10.01 11.35 -11.79
C MET A 51 11.28 10.85 -11.09
N ASN A 52 11.76 11.60 -10.10
CA ASN A 52 12.84 11.15 -9.24
C ASN A 52 12.26 10.40 -8.05
N TYR A 53 12.99 9.43 -7.53
CA TYR A 53 12.66 8.81 -6.26
C TYR A 53 13.92 8.50 -5.45
N GLU A 54 13.77 8.49 -4.14
CA GLU A 54 14.80 8.02 -3.22
C GLU A 54 14.21 7.19 -2.10
N TYR A 55 15.00 6.26 -1.56
CA TYR A 55 14.60 5.51 -0.38
C TYR A 55 14.74 6.39 0.87
N VAL A 56 13.64 6.50 1.62
CA VAL A 56 13.58 7.27 2.86
C VAL A 56 13.20 6.41 4.07
N HIS A 57 13.57 6.91 5.25
CA HIS A 57 13.23 6.28 6.53
C HIS A 57 11.70 6.22 6.73
N ALA A 58 11.22 5.15 7.37
CA ALA A 58 9.78 4.91 7.56
C ALA A 58 9.05 6.03 8.30
N SER A 59 9.76 6.79 9.14
CA SER A 59 9.21 7.96 9.84
C SER A 59 8.74 9.08 8.91
N LYS A 60 9.07 9.05 7.61
CA LYS A 60 8.51 9.99 6.62
C LYS A 60 7.10 9.62 6.17
N CYS A 61 6.63 8.41 6.49
CA CYS A 61 5.31 7.89 6.10
C CYS A 61 4.41 7.63 7.31
N GLN A 62 4.62 8.25 8.47
CA GLN A 62 3.91 7.91 9.71
C GLN A 62 2.38 7.90 9.56
N ASP A 63 1.83 8.84 8.80
CA ASP A 63 0.39 8.95 8.55
C ASP A 63 -0.18 7.76 7.74
N LEU A 64 0.68 6.93 7.14
CA LEU A 64 0.34 5.71 6.40
C LEU A 64 0.62 4.44 7.21
N LEU A 65 1.14 4.56 8.43
CA LEU A 65 1.53 3.43 9.27
C LEU A 65 0.51 3.20 10.40
N GLU A 66 0.24 1.93 10.67
CA GLU A 66 -0.59 1.47 11.79
C GLU A 66 0.32 1.20 12.99
N ASP A 67 0.18 1.98 14.07
CA ASP A 67 1.07 1.90 15.24
C ASP A 67 2.57 1.96 14.85
N GLY A 68 2.91 2.75 13.82
CA GLY A 68 4.27 2.85 13.28
C GLY A 68 4.72 1.65 12.45
N LYS A 69 3.81 0.75 12.07
CA LYS A 69 4.09 -0.43 11.23
C LYS A 69 3.27 -0.38 9.92
N PRO A 70 3.84 -0.79 8.78
CA PRO A 70 3.12 -0.93 7.53
C PRO A 70 2.09 -2.05 7.67
N PRO A 71 0.80 -1.78 7.42
CA PRO A 71 -0.22 -2.80 7.38
C PRO A 71 -0.11 -3.60 6.08
N LEU A 72 -0.01 -4.92 6.20
CA LEU A 72 0.10 -5.85 5.09
C LEU A 72 -1.07 -6.85 5.11
N SER A 73 -1.51 -7.28 3.93
CA SER A 73 -2.53 -8.33 3.83
C SER A 73 -1.87 -9.69 4.09
N ALA A 74 -2.33 -10.39 5.12
CA ALA A 74 -1.84 -11.72 5.47
C ALA A 74 -1.99 -12.73 4.32
N ALA A 75 -3.04 -12.58 3.51
CA ALA A 75 -3.34 -13.48 2.40
C ALA A 75 -2.55 -13.15 1.12
N ASN A 76 -2.19 -11.87 0.90
CA ASN A 76 -1.68 -11.41 -0.39
C ASN A 76 -0.24 -10.87 -0.35
N SER A 77 0.26 -10.41 0.79
CA SER A 77 1.55 -9.71 0.90
C SER A 77 2.72 -10.62 1.31
N MET A 78 2.52 -11.94 1.39
CA MET A 78 3.52 -12.86 1.94
C MET A 78 4.78 -12.96 1.09
N ASN A 79 4.68 -12.82 -0.24
CA ASN A 79 5.85 -12.82 -1.12
C ASN A 79 6.71 -11.56 -0.93
N ASP A 80 6.09 -10.38 -0.87
CA ASP A 80 6.80 -9.12 -0.62
C ASP A 80 7.43 -9.10 0.78
N LEU A 81 6.70 -9.60 1.77
CA LEU A 81 7.23 -9.74 3.13
C LEU A 81 8.38 -10.74 3.17
N ALA A 82 8.31 -11.87 2.48
CA ALA A 82 9.41 -12.84 2.38
C ALA A 82 10.65 -12.21 1.74
N GLY A 83 10.48 -11.40 0.68
CA GLY A 83 11.56 -10.61 0.10
C GLY A 83 12.21 -9.68 1.11
N CYS A 84 11.41 -8.94 1.88
CA CYS A 84 11.90 -8.07 2.95
C CYS A 84 12.63 -8.85 4.04
N LEU A 85 12.10 -10.00 4.48
CA LEU A 85 12.71 -10.85 5.49
C LEU A 85 14.06 -11.44 5.06
N GLY A 86 14.27 -11.62 3.75
CA GLY A 86 15.54 -12.05 3.16
C GLY A 86 16.61 -10.95 3.10
N GLU A 87 16.23 -9.69 3.32
CA GLU A 87 17.14 -8.55 3.28
C GLU A 87 17.60 -8.13 4.70
N PRO A 88 18.90 -8.26 5.06
CA PRO A 88 19.38 -8.04 6.42
C PRO A 88 19.14 -6.64 7.00
N GLN A 89 18.98 -5.64 6.12
CA GLN A 89 18.77 -4.23 6.51
C GLN A 89 17.32 -3.76 6.28
N SER A 90 16.40 -4.67 5.94
CA SER A 90 15.01 -4.29 5.72
C SER A 90 14.35 -3.86 7.03
N TRP A 91 13.92 -2.60 7.09
CA TRP A 91 13.15 -2.09 8.22
C TRP A 91 11.81 -2.82 8.35
N VAL A 92 11.18 -3.20 7.23
CA VAL A 92 9.90 -3.91 7.21
C VAL A 92 10.03 -5.29 7.83
N ALA A 93 11.16 -6.00 7.66
CA ALA A 93 11.40 -7.31 8.25
C ALA A 93 11.23 -7.34 9.78
N SER A 94 11.45 -6.20 10.45
CA SER A 94 11.28 -6.05 11.90
C SER A 94 10.05 -5.23 12.30
N ASN A 95 9.39 -4.58 11.34
CA ASN A 95 8.31 -3.63 11.58
C ASN A 95 7.21 -3.87 10.54
N PHE A 96 6.31 -4.79 10.83
CA PHE A 96 5.11 -5.05 10.02
C PHE A 96 3.95 -5.52 10.90
N VAL A 97 2.73 -5.37 10.40
CA VAL A 97 1.53 -5.98 10.97
C VAL A 97 0.74 -6.64 9.85
N LEU A 98 0.26 -7.85 10.10
CA LEU A 98 -0.55 -8.61 9.14
C LEU A 98 -2.02 -8.52 9.53
N TYR A 99 -2.87 -8.23 8.56
CA TYR A 99 -4.31 -8.21 8.71
C TYR A 99 -4.96 -9.31 7.86
N ASN A 100 -6.01 -9.96 8.38
CA ASN A 100 -6.78 -10.98 7.65
C ASN A 100 -7.75 -10.36 6.63
N ILE A 101 -7.28 -9.39 5.83
CA ILE A 101 -8.03 -8.77 4.74
C ILE A 101 -7.64 -9.47 3.44
N ASN A 102 -8.65 -9.90 2.68
CA ASN A 102 -8.45 -10.80 1.55
C ASN A 102 -8.33 -10.09 0.19
N ASP A 103 -8.79 -8.84 0.07
CA ASP A 103 -8.74 -8.10 -1.19
C ASP A 103 -8.39 -6.62 -0.98
N PRO A 104 -7.80 -5.96 -2.00
CA PRO A 104 -7.29 -4.59 -1.89
C PRO A 104 -8.40 -3.53 -1.72
N VAL A 105 -9.66 -3.87 -2.01
CA VAL A 105 -10.81 -2.97 -1.81
C VAL A 105 -11.53 -3.25 -0.48
N CYS A 106 -10.94 -4.08 0.37
CA CYS A 106 -11.41 -4.42 1.70
C CYS A 106 -12.88 -4.91 1.73
N LYS A 107 -13.27 -5.72 0.74
CA LYS A 107 -14.62 -6.26 0.61
C LYS A 107 -14.81 -7.58 1.36
N TYR A 108 -13.75 -8.35 1.49
CA TYR A 108 -13.69 -9.67 2.07
C TYR A 108 -12.54 -9.77 3.07
N GLY A 109 -12.77 -10.56 4.13
CA GLY A 109 -11.82 -10.81 5.18
C GLY A 109 -12.42 -10.60 6.57
N VAL A 110 -11.55 -10.52 7.55
CA VAL A 110 -11.86 -10.18 8.93
C VAL A 110 -10.87 -9.11 9.38
N ASN A 111 -11.36 -8.04 9.99
CA ASN A 111 -10.49 -6.99 10.52
C ASN A 111 -9.84 -7.45 11.84
N GLU A 112 -8.89 -8.38 11.72
CA GLU A 112 -8.14 -8.97 12.82
C GLU A 112 -6.66 -9.05 12.47
N LYS A 113 -5.80 -8.97 13.49
CA LYS A 113 -4.35 -9.12 13.35
C LYS A 113 -4.00 -10.61 13.25
N CYS A 114 -3.09 -10.93 12.36
CA CYS A 114 -2.50 -12.27 12.21
C CYS A 114 -1.07 -12.28 12.75
N HIS A 115 -0.60 -13.46 13.13
CA HIS A 115 0.76 -13.70 13.57
C HIS A 115 1.53 -14.51 12.53
N LEU A 116 2.84 -14.26 12.37
CA LEU A 116 3.70 -15.03 11.50
C LEU A 116 4.83 -15.65 12.32
N ASN A 117 4.93 -16.98 12.27
CA ASN A 117 6.02 -17.72 12.86
C ASN A 117 6.71 -18.60 11.79
N LEU A 118 7.78 -18.07 11.22
CA LEU A 118 8.54 -18.72 10.15
C LEU A 118 9.24 -20.01 10.60
N ALA A 119 9.40 -20.24 11.92
CA ALA A 119 9.91 -21.50 12.43
C ALA A 119 8.88 -22.64 12.31
N ILE A 120 7.60 -22.31 12.11
CA ILE A 120 6.49 -23.27 11.99
C ILE A 120 5.98 -23.32 10.55
N SER A 121 5.72 -22.15 9.95
CA SER A 121 5.05 -22.05 8.65
C SER A 121 5.44 -20.78 7.90
N ASN A 122 5.41 -20.84 6.58
CA ASN A 122 5.52 -19.67 5.70
C ASN A 122 4.18 -18.94 5.52
N HIS A 123 3.10 -19.41 6.15
CA HIS A 123 1.79 -18.76 6.16
C HIS A 123 1.51 -18.08 7.50
N ALA A 124 0.78 -16.97 7.46
CA ALA A 124 0.31 -16.29 8.66
C ALA A 124 -0.84 -17.05 9.32
N GLU A 125 -0.85 -17.05 10.65
CA GLU A 125 -1.90 -17.59 11.50
C GLU A 125 -2.87 -16.48 11.89
N CYS A 126 -4.14 -16.61 11.50
CA CYS A 126 -5.20 -15.65 11.80
C CYS A 126 -6.27 -16.33 12.68
N PRO A 127 -6.85 -15.63 13.68
CA PRO A 127 -7.85 -16.22 14.58
C PRO A 127 -9.06 -16.85 13.88
N SER A 128 -9.53 -16.24 12.79
CA SER A 128 -10.66 -16.74 12.00
C SER A 128 -10.25 -17.67 10.85
N GLY A 129 -8.97 -18.06 10.79
CA GLY A 129 -8.37 -18.75 9.65
C GLY A 129 -7.95 -17.80 8.54
N LEU A 130 -6.80 -18.08 7.91
CA LEU A 130 -6.24 -17.27 6.82
C LEU A 130 -7.14 -17.31 5.58
N GLY A 131 -7.34 -16.15 4.93
CA GLY A 131 -8.05 -16.08 3.65
C GLY A 131 -9.58 -16.15 3.79
N SER A 132 -10.11 -15.66 4.92
CA SER A 132 -11.55 -15.57 5.14
C SER A 132 -12.24 -14.78 4.03
N THR A 133 -13.38 -15.27 3.56
CA THR A 133 -14.24 -14.60 2.55
C THR A 133 -15.46 -13.94 3.19
N SER A 134 -15.41 -13.73 4.51
CA SER A 134 -16.45 -12.99 5.24
C SER A 134 -16.59 -11.58 4.68
N LYS A 135 -17.81 -11.08 4.55
CA LYS A 135 -18.03 -9.70 4.08
C LYS A 135 -17.48 -8.71 5.09
N LEU A 136 -16.64 -7.80 4.61
CA LEU A 136 -16.05 -6.73 5.37
C LEU A 136 -16.77 -5.42 4.99
N ASN A 137 -17.12 -4.61 5.99
CA ASN A 137 -17.83 -3.34 5.79
C ASN A 137 -16.87 -2.15 5.95
N LEU A 138 -15.70 -2.20 5.31
CA LEU A 138 -14.79 -1.07 5.25
C LEU A 138 -15.08 -0.22 4.00
N ASN A 139 -15.02 1.10 4.16
CA ASN A 139 -15.36 2.03 3.08
C ASN A 139 -14.10 2.42 2.31
N VAL A 140 -13.79 1.68 1.24
CA VAL A 140 -12.73 2.04 0.29
C VAL A 140 -13.35 2.83 -0.87
N LYS A 141 -12.68 3.92 -1.25
CA LYS A 141 -13.12 4.80 -2.34
C LYS A 141 -12.08 4.87 -3.44
N ASN A 142 -12.56 4.85 -4.67
CA ASN A 142 -11.78 5.11 -5.87
C ASN A 142 -12.05 6.53 -6.36
N ILE A 143 -11.02 7.22 -6.83
CA ILE A 143 -11.19 8.43 -7.63
C ILE A 143 -11.25 8.00 -9.09
N ILE A 144 -12.39 8.24 -9.76
CA ILE A 144 -12.55 7.90 -11.17
C ILE A 144 -11.58 8.75 -12.00
N TYR A 145 -10.69 8.06 -12.70
CA TYR A 145 -9.64 8.65 -13.52
C TYR A 145 -10.16 9.76 -14.44
N GLY A 146 -9.49 10.92 -14.39
CA GLY A 146 -9.80 12.07 -15.24
C GLY A 146 -11.13 12.76 -14.96
N SER A 147 -11.79 12.45 -13.84
CA SER A 147 -13.08 13.06 -13.46
C SER A 147 -13.11 13.66 -12.06
N GLY A 148 -12.19 13.27 -11.18
CA GLY A 148 -12.16 13.69 -9.78
C GLY A 148 -13.28 13.16 -8.89
N LYS A 149 -14.22 12.38 -9.46
CA LYS A 149 -15.36 11.84 -8.71
C LYS A 149 -14.92 10.66 -7.85
N SER A 150 -15.17 10.76 -6.54
CA SER A 150 -15.02 9.65 -5.61
C SER A 150 -16.23 8.71 -5.68
N VAL A 151 -15.98 7.41 -5.82
CA VAL A 151 -16.99 6.36 -5.77
C VAL A 151 -16.55 5.23 -4.85
N THR A 152 -17.49 4.51 -4.26
CA THR A 152 -17.17 3.29 -3.50
C THR A 152 -16.48 2.28 -4.43
N ALA A 153 -15.41 1.66 -3.95
CA ALA A 153 -14.71 0.62 -4.68
C ALA A 153 -15.60 -0.62 -4.85
N PRO A 154 -15.58 -1.28 -6.02
CA PRO A 154 -16.52 -2.37 -6.38
C PRO A 154 -16.28 -3.70 -5.63
#